data_AF-A0A525WGY2-F1
#
_entry.id   AF-A0A525WGY2-F1
#
_cell.length_a   1.000
_cell.length_b   1.000
_cell.length_c   1.000
_cell.angle_alpha   90.00
_cell.angle_beta   90.00
_cell.angle_gamma   90.00
#
_symmetry.space_group_name_H-M   'P 1'
#
loop_
_entity.id
_entity.type
_entity.pdbx_description
1 polymer ?
#
loop_
_entity_poly.entity_id
_entity_poly.type
_entity_poly.pdbx_seq_one_letter_code
_entity_poly.pdbx_strand_id
1 'polypeptide(L)'
;MKAVELFRRRIVYSEHSFAELVLWRVPKPLAGSNHAFKYRLAYVVEGECVLRFDNESGKGDHRHFGGKEGHYAFSTPEKLIADFQRDIARWNNENGYA
;
A
#
# COMPACT_ATOMS: atom_id res chain seq x y z
N MET A 1 -6.47 -21.66 -11.23
CA MET A 1 -6.91 -20.25 -11.40
C MET A 1 -5.71 -19.33 -11.35
N LYS A 2 -5.67 -18.28 -12.18
CA LYS A 2 -4.60 -17.27 -12.20
C LYS A 2 -5.01 -16.08 -11.31
N ALA A 3 -4.04 -15.22 -10.96
CA ALA A 3 -4.34 -13.96 -10.29
C ALA A 3 -5.16 -13.04 -11.20
N VAL A 4 -6.12 -12.31 -10.62
CA VAL A 4 -6.96 -11.32 -11.31
C VAL A 4 -6.60 -9.95 -10.78
N GLU A 5 -6.13 -9.04 -11.66
CA GLU A 5 -5.92 -7.65 -11.30
C GLU A 5 -7.28 -6.99 -11.06
N LEU A 6 -7.50 -6.47 -9.85
CA LEU A 6 -8.72 -5.76 -9.49
C LEU A 6 -8.62 -4.29 -9.84
N PHE A 7 -7.45 -3.70 -9.56
CA PHE A 7 -7.11 -2.38 -10.07
C PHE A 7 -5.60 -2.16 -10.12
N ARG A 8 -5.22 -1.23 -10.98
CA ARG A 8 -3.92 -0.57 -11.03
C ARG A 8 -4.16 0.90 -11.29
N ARG A 9 -3.72 1.76 -10.38
CA ARG A 9 -3.93 3.20 -10.48
C ARG A 9 -2.69 3.96 -10.05
N ARG A 10 -2.38 5.02 -10.80
CA ARG A 10 -1.46 6.08 -10.36
C ARG A 10 -2.28 7.34 -10.08
N ILE A 11 -2.03 7.96 -8.95
CA ILE A 11 -2.67 9.22 -8.53
C ILE A 11 -1.56 10.23 -8.36
N VAL A 12 -1.54 11.27 -9.19
CA VAL A 12 -0.58 12.37 -9.08
C VAL A 12 -1.17 13.40 -8.11
N TYR A 13 -0.42 13.76 -7.08
CA TYR A 13 -0.82 14.74 -6.07
C TYR A 13 -0.16 16.10 -6.32
N SER A 14 1.09 16.12 -6.77
CA SER A 14 1.83 17.32 -7.18
C SER A 14 2.88 16.97 -8.24
N GLU A 15 3.69 17.96 -8.65
CA GLU A 15 4.85 17.73 -9.52
C GLU A 15 5.86 16.74 -8.90
N HIS A 16 5.91 16.68 -7.57
CA HIS A 16 6.90 15.91 -6.81
C HIS A 16 6.32 14.72 -6.06
N SER A 17 4.99 14.54 -6.06
CA SER A 17 4.37 13.43 -5.33
C SER A 17 3.28 12.69 -6.09
N PHE A 18 3.29 11.37 -5.93
CA PHE A 18 2.29 10.48 -6.51
C PHE A 18 2.12 9.21 -5.68
N ALA A 19 0.96 8.58 -5.79
CA ALA A 19 0.73 7.25 -5.27
C ALA A 19 0.52 6.24 -6.41
N GLU A 20 1.08 5.04 -6.26
CA GLU A 20 0.81 3.88 -7.11
C GLU A 20 0.14 2.80 -6.29
N LEU A 21 -1.04 2.37 -6.73
CA LEU A 21 -1.84 1.37 -6.05
C LEU A 21 -2.11 0.22 -7.01
N VAL A 22 -1.76 -0.99 -6.59
CA VAL A 22 -2.07 -2.21 -7.33
C VAL A 22 -2.61 -3.27 -6.39
N LEU A 23 -3.73 -3.88 -6.79
CA LEU A 23 -4.41 -4.93 -6.03
C LEU A 23 -4.80 -6.07 -6.96
N TRP A 24 -4.53 -7.29 -6.52
CA TRP A 24 -4.92 -8.52 -7.20
C TRP A 24 -5.72 -9.41 -6.26
N ARG A 25 -6.70 -10.14 -6.81
CA ARG A 25 -7.27 -11.33 -6.18
C ARG A 25 -6.47 -12.55 -6.64
N VAL A 26 -5.91 -13.29 -5.69
CA VAL A 26 -5.09 -14.48 -5.95
C VAL A 26 -5.90 -15.75 -5.67
N PRO A 27 -5.59 -16.89 -6.31
CA PRO A 27 -6.35 -18.13 -6.16
C PRO A 27 -6.24 -18.76 -4.76
N LYS A 28 -5.15 -18.47 -4.04
CA LYS A 28 -4.88 -18.92 -2.67
C LYS A 28 -4.17 -17.78 -1.92
N PRO A 29 -4.35 -17.68 -0.59
CA PRO A 29 -3.59 -16.74 0.22
C PRO A 29 -2.09 -16.90 0.04
N LEU A 30 -1.35 -15.79 0.10
CA LEU A 30 0.10 -15.82 0.14
C LEU A 30 0.56 -16.36 1.50
N ALA A 31 1.74 -16.99 1.55
CA ALA A 31 2.32 -17.38 2.83
C ALA A 31 2.46 -16.13 3.73
N GLY A 32 1.98 -16.21 4.97
CA GLY A 32 1.95 -15.07 5.90
C GLY A 32 0.67 -14.21 5.85
N SER A 33 -0.20 -14.38 4.86
CA SER A 33 -1.49 -13.68 4.78
C SER A 33 -2.67 -14.66 4.89
N ASN A 34 -3.73 -14.26 5.56
CA ASN A 34 -4.93 -15.08 5.78
C ASN A 34 -6.07 -14.78 4.79
N HIS A 35 -5.78 -14.07 3.70
CA HIS A 35 -6.76 -13.65 2.70
C HIS A 35 -6.23 -13.83 1.28
N ALA A 36 -7.16 -13.86 0.32
CA ALA A 36 -6.87 -14.13 -1.09
C ALA A 36 -6.56 -12.85 -1.90
N PHE A 37 -5.84 -11.90 -1.30
CA PHE A 37 -5.45 -10.65 -1.97
C PHE A 37 -3.92 -10.49 -1.95
N LYS A 38 -3.38 -9.97 -3.04
CA LYS A 38 -2.01 -9.46 -3.11
C LYS A 38 -2.09 -7.97 -3.39
N TYR A 39 -1.29 -7.16 -2.73
CA TYR A 39 -1.31 -5.72 -2.96
C TYR A 39 0.08 -5.09 -2.86
N ARG A 40 0.20 -3.92 -3.50
CA ARG A 40 1.30 -2.98 -3.34
C ARG A 40 0.75 -1.57 -3.52
N LEU A 41 0.74 -0.80 -2.45
CA LEU A 41 0.39 0.61 -2.46
C LEU A 41 1.65 1.39 -2.03
N ALA A 42 2.09 2.34 -2.82
CA ALA A 42 3.30 3.13 -2.57
C ALA A 42 3.00 4.60 -2.76
N TYR A 43 3.43 5.45 -1.82
CA TYR A 43 3.41 6.90 -1.95
C TYR A 43 4.84 7.39 -2.05
N VAL A 44 5.10 8.16 -3.10
CA VAL A 44 6.41 8.66 -3.46
C VAL A 44 6.40 10.18 -3.38
N VAL A 45 7.40 10.76 -2.72
CA VAL A 45 7.61 12.21 -2.58
C VAL A 45 9.08 12.50 -2.88
N GLU A 46 9.35 13.45 -3.77
CA GLU A 46 10.71 13.79 -4.22
C GLU A 46 11.53 12.57 -4.70
N GLY A 47 10.84 11.61 -5.33
CA GLY A 47 11.46 10.37 -5.81
C GLY A 47 11.68 9.29 -4.73
N GLU A 48 11.40 9.57 -3.46
CA GLU A 48 11.53 8.62 -2.36
C GLU A 48 10.20 7.95 -1.99
N CYS A 49 10.20 6.63 -1.82
CA CYS A 49 9.02 5.89 -1.34
C CYS A 49 8.90 6.02 0.18
N VAL A 50 8.09 6.99 0.62
CA VAL A 50 7.94 7.37 2.03
C VAL A 50 6.91 6.52 2.78
N LEU A 51 5.96 5.93 2.05
CA LEU A 51 4.93 5.05 2.58
C LEU A 51 4.71 3.87 1.63
N ARG A 52 4.68 2.65 2.18
CA ARG A 52 4.33 1.45 1.43
C ARG A 52 3.44 0.53 2.24
N PHE A 53 2.42 -0.04 1.60
CA PHE A 53 1.66 -1.17 2.12
C PHE A 53 1.82 -2.30 1.12
N ASP A 54 2.32 -3.45 1.57
CA ASP A 54 2.43 -4.66 0.76
C ASP A 54 2.30 -5.91 1.62
N ASN A 55 2.06 -7.03 0.94
CA ASN A 55 2.05 -8.35 1.56
C ASN A 55 3.02 -9.28 0.83
N GLU A 56 4.28 -9.20 1.26
CA GLU A 56 5.36 -10.04 0.74
C GLU A 56 5.15 -11.49 1.22
N SER A 57 5.26 -12.44 0.28
CA SER A 57 5.12 -13.87 0.59
C SER A 57 6.17 -14.28 1.62
N GLY A 58 5.73 -14.83 2.74
CA GLY A 58 6.56 -15.25 3.87
C GLY A 58 6.50 -14.26 5.05
N LYS A 59 6.34 -12.95 4.80
CA LYS A 59 6.18 -11.94 5.86
C LYS A 59 4.72 -11.66 6.19
N GLY A 60 3.86 -11.72 5.17
CA GLY A 60 2.48 -11.28 5.28
C GLY A 60 2.35 -9.76 5.21
N ASP A 61 1.22 -9.29 5.73
CA ASP A 61 0.75 -7.92 5.60
C ASP A 61 1.56 -6.95 6.49
N HIS A 62 2.18 -5.96 5.87
CA HIS A 62 2.99 -4.98 6.57
C HIS A 62 2.92 -3.60 5.90
N ARG A 63 3.33 -2.58 6.67
CA ARG A 63 3.47 -1.20 6.21
C ARG A 63 4.85 -0.66 6.50
N HIS A 64 5.33 0.18 5.61
CA HIS A 64 6.54 0.99 5.74
C HIS A 64 6.09 2.44 5.90
N PHE A 65 6.54 3.12 6.94
CA PHE A 65 6.27 4.54 7.17
C PHE A 65 7.56 5.23 7.58
N GLY A 66 8.09 6.13 6.73
CA GLY A 66 9.34 6.83 7.00
C GLY A 66 10.52 5.90 7.28
N GLY A 67 10.65 4.83 6.51
CA GLY A 67 11.71 3.82 6.68
C GLY A 67 11.51 2.82 7.83
N LYS A 68 10.41 2.91 8.59
CA LYS A 68 10.07 1.92 9.64
C LYS A 68 9.06 0.91 9.12
N GLU A 69 9.42 -0.36 9.18
CA GLU A 69 8.54 -1.50 8.88
C GLU A 69 7.72 -1.88 10.12
N GLY A 70 6.44 -2.19 9.94
CA GLY A 70 5.58 -2.72 11.00
C GLY A 70 4.43 -3.54 10.45
N HIS A 71 3.90 -4.46 11.27
CA HIS A 71 2.76 -5.29 10.89
C HIS A 71 1.54 -4.44 10.53
N TYR A 72 0.79 -4.88 9.51
CA TYR A 72 -0.48 -4.29 9.10
C TYR A 72 -1.59 -5.34 9.18
N ALA A 73 -2.61 -5.08 9.99
CA ALA A 73 -3.76 -5.97 10.12
C ALA A 73 -4.74 -5.75 8.96
N PHE A 74 -4.53 -6.47 7.86
CA PHE A 74 -5.44 -6.44 6.71
C PHE A 74 -6.85 -6.89 7.11
N SER A 75 -7.87 -6.25 6.52
CA SER A 75 -9.28 -6.65 6.67
C SER A 75 -10.02 -6.67 5.35
N THR A 76 -10.15 -5.53 4.67
CA THR A 76 -10.78 -5.41 3.35
C THR A 76 -9.97 -4.50 2.43
N PRO A 77 -10.12 -4.65 1.10
CA PRO A 77 -9.53 -3.72 0.13
C PRO A 77 -9.90 -2.25 0.37
N GLU A 78 -11.14 -1.98 0.78
CA GLU A 78 -11.63 -0.63 1.05
C GLU A 78 -10.92 -0.03 2.27
N LYS A 79 -10.75 -0.82 3.34
CA LYS A 79 -10.00 -0.38 4.52
C LYS A 79 -8.52 -0.17 4.19
N LEU A 80 -7.92 -1.04 3.38
CA LEU A 80 -6.53 -0.89 2.90
C LEU A 80 -6.34 0.46 2.20
N ILE A 81 -7.24 0.84 1.29
CA ILE A 81 -7.18 2.13 0.58
C ILE A 81 -7.37 3.29 1.56
N ALA A 82 -8.36 3.21 2.46
CA ALA A 82 -8.65 4.26 3.42
C ALA A 82 -7.49 4.47 4.42
N ASP A 83 -6.90 3.38 4.92
CA ASP A 83 -5.74 3.41 5.80
C ASP A 83 -4.52 4.02 5.10
N PHE A 84 -4.29 3.65 3.84
CA PHE A 84 -3.21 4.20 3.04
C PHE A 84 -3.38 5.70 2.77
N GLN A 85 -4.59 6.15 2.41
CA GLN A 85 -4.89 7.57 2.23
C GLN A 85 -4.73 8.39 3.52
N ARG A 86 -5.13 7.82 4.67
CA ARG A 86 -4.90 8.46 5.98
C ARG A 86 -3.40 8.60 6.26
N ASP A 87 -2.60 7.57 6.00
CA ASP A 87 -1.17 7.63 6.25
C ASP A 87 -0.45 8.57 5.25
N ILE A 88 -0.94 8.75 4.02
CA ILE A 88 -0.51 9.83 3.10
C ILE A 88 -0.78 11.20 3.71
N ALA A 89 -2.03 11.45 4.14
CA ALA A 89 -2.42 12.74 4.71
C ALA A 89 -1.58 13.07 5.96
N ARG A 90 -1.33 12.05 6.80
CA ARG A 90 -0.44 12.15 7.96
C ARG A 90 0.99 12.49 7.54
N TRP A 91 1.57 11.77 6.58
CA TRP A 91 2.92 12.05 6.08
C TRP A 91 3.05 13.50 5.60
N ASN A 92 2.09 13.96 4.79
CA ASN A 92 2.10 15.30 4.26
C ASN A 92 2.00 16.36 5.37
N ASN A 93 1.17 16.13 6.37
CA ASN A 93 1.07 17.02 7.53
C ASN A 93 2.36 17.06 8.36
N GLU A 94 3.00 15.91 8.61
CA GLU A 94 4.22 15.80 9.41
C GLU A 94 5.47 16.34 8.67
N ASN A 95 5.46 16.40 7.34
CA ASN A 95 6.63 16.76 6.51
C ASN A 95 6.42 18.01 5.63
N GLY A 96 5.32 18.75 5.79
CA GLY A 96 5.11 20.03 5.10
C GLY A 96 4.66 19.93 3.63
N TYR A 97 4.02 18.83 3.24
CA TYR A 97 3.44 18.61 1.90
C TYR A 97 1.90 18.70 1.89
N ALA A 98 1.31 19.33 2.92
CA ALA A 98 -0.13 19.46 3.12
C ALA A 98 -0.76 20.57 2.28
#